data_AF-A0A4Q5Z4X7-F1
#
_entry.id   AF-A0A4Q5Z4X7-F1
#
_cell.length_a   1.000
_cell.length_b   1.000
_cell.length_c   1.000
_cell.angle_alpha   90.00
_cell.angle_beta   90.00
_cell.angle_gamma   90.00
#
_symmetry.space_group_name_H-M   'P 1'
#
loop_
_entity.id
_entity.type
_entity.pdbx_description
1 polymer ?
#
loop_
_entity_poly.entity_id
_entity_poly.type
_entity_poly.pdbx_seq_one_letter_code
_entity_poly.pdbx_strand_id
1 'polypeptide(L)'
;MTATNLYTRKLLGLDYRVWLSMLVMCFACLALVGYMQVKSSSVNAVPCAKEITITINGIEVKDNAVSYLDQLALFHVITEKGAQVEWDFGDGSDIVSGLRARHTFHEESVFPVQVTVNGHCTYVLDVTVRSEPTETIVEPEIIIIPDSTKVTMGGQLRFSCASNLREESYEWRLLGTSEVQTTQTAVFTFENVGVQTVELMLNKDPNKTKRIQIEVSPIVMPINNNPLGVGGSGNPAVPTDLLQPGENPFAQNGQAPGRPNPSQREGLPPVAAPETQKPDSTEAIAIDPETFQTLMQAVLNGEKEVADLYPYLHYTESTLVQRRGDDEAVRLTIFCRQNMNRRIQSLEFIRDDRNAVQRIRVAMRRRGPFGIFGG
;
A
#
# COMPACT_ATOMS: atom_id res chain seq x y z
N MET A 1 -60.00 100.47 -2.92
CA MET A 1 -60.70 99.44 -3.73
C MET A 1 -59.65 98.52 -4.32
N THR A 2 -59.78 97.24 -4.04
CA THR A 2 -58.86 96.13 -4.32
C THR A 2 -58.74 95.83 -5.81
N ALA A 3 -57.51 95.78 -6.35
CA ALA A 3 -57.23 95.26 -7.69
C ALA A 3 -56.65 93.85 -7.58
N THR A 4 -57.49 92.86 -7.84
CA THR A 4 -57.12 91.44 -8.00
C THR A 4 -56.53 91.22 -9.39
N ASN A 5 -55.22 91.01 -9.48
CA ASN A 5 -54.58 90.53 -10.71
C ASN A 5 -54.88 89.03 -10.88
N LEU A 6 -55.77 88.71 -11.82
CA LEU A 6 -56.10 87.36 -12.26
C LEU A 6 -54.93 86.77 -13.06
N TYR A 7 -54.31 85.73 -12.49
CA TYR A 7 -53.30 84.87 -13.09
C TYR A 7 -53.78 84.32 -14.46
N THR A 8 -53.27 84.86 -15.57
CA THR A 8 -53.51 84.28 -16.90
C THR A 8 -52.69 83.00 -17.04
N ARG A 9 -53.35 81.84 -16.90
CA ARG A 9 -52.75 80.49 -17.03
C ARG A 9 -52.45 80.10 -18.49
N LYS A 10 -51.81 80.99 -19.25
CA LYS A 10 -51.39 80.74 -20.64
C LYS A 10 -49.89 80.95 -20.76
N LEU A 11 -49.17 79.94 -21.25
CA LEU A 11 -47.74 79.98 -21.53
C LEU A 11 -47.57 79.82 -23.05
N LEU A 12 -46.90 80.77 -23.71
CA LEU A 12 -46.72 80.81 -25.17
C LEU A 12 -48.03 80.71 -25.98
N GLY A 13 -49.10 81.33 -25.48
CA GLY A 13 -50.40 81.36 -26.17
C GLY A 13 -51.25 80.08 -26.01
N LEU A 14 -50.69 79.00 -25.44
CA LEU A 14 -51.43 77.78 -25.10
C LEU A 14 -51.82 77.73 -23.63
N ASP A 15 -52.95 77.09 -23.34
CA ASP A 15 -53.41 76.80 -21.98
C ASP A 15 -52.42 75.87 -21.28
N TYR A 16 -52.12 76.14 -20.00
CA TYR A 16 -51.22 75.33 -19.18
C TYR A 16 -51.61 73.84 -19.15
N ARG A 17 -52.91 73.51 -19.31
CA ARG A 17 -53.39 72.12 -19.36
C ARG A 17 -52.87 71.38 -20.59
N VAL A 18 -52.69 72.08 -21.71
CA VAL A 18 -52.16 71.50 -22.95
C VAL A 18 -50.65 71.34 -22.86
N TRP A 19 -49.96 72.30 -22.23
CA TRP A 19 -48.53 72.15 -21.94
C TRP A 19 -48.25 70.95 -21.04
N LEU A 20 -49.10 70.74 -20.02
CA LEU A 20 -48.99 69.59 -19.13
C LEU A 20 -49.20 68.27 -19.88
N SER A 21 -50.19 68.19 -20.79
CA SER A 21 -50.41 66.97 -21.57
C SER A 21 -49.28 66.69 -22.56
N MET A 22 -48.74 67.71 -23.23
CA MET A 22 -47.59 67.55 -24.13
C MET A 22 -46.33 67.10 -23.37
N LEU A 23 -46.09 67.65 -22.18
CA LEU A 23 -44.97 67.25 -21.34
C LEU A 23 -45.11 65.80 -20.86
N VAL A 24 -46.29 65.41 -20.37
CA VAL A 24 -46.58 64.02 -19.98
C VAL A 24 -46.39 63.05 -21.15
N MET A 25 -46.87 63.41 -22.35
CA MET A 25 -46.66 62.59 -23.55
C MET A 25 -45.19 62.49 -23.95
N CYS A 26 -44.42 63.58 -23.85
CA CYS A 26 -42.99 63.58 -24.11
C CYS A 26 -42.24 62.65 -23.13
N PHE A 27 -42.54 62.76 -21.83
CA PHE A 27 -41.97 61.86 -20.83
C PHE A 27 -42.38 60.40 -21.06
N ALA A 28 -43.63 60.13 -21.45
CA ALA A 28 -44.07 58.78 -21.80
C ALA A 28 -43.33 58.23 -23.02
N CYS A 29 -43.13 59.03 -24.07
CA CYS A 29 -42.36 58.65 -25.25
C CYS A 29 -40.89 58.36 -24.90
N LEU A 30 -40.24 59.21 -24.11
CA LEU A 30 -38.86 59.01 -23.66
C LEU A 30 -38.74 57.76 -22.78
N ALA A 31 -39.70 57.51 -21.90
CA ALA A 31 -39.75 56.29 -21.09
C ALA A 31 -39.91 55.03 -21.96
N LEU A 32 -40.74 55.08 -23.01
CA LEU A 32 -40.88 53.98 -23.96
C LEU A 32 -39.59 53.73 -24.78
N VAL A 33 -38.92 54.79 -25.23
CA VAL A 33 -37.63 54.67 -25.93
C VAL A 33 -36.56 54.11 -24.99
N GLY A 34 -36.48 54.60 -23.75
CA GLY A 34 -35.59 54.07 -22.73
C GLY A 34 -35.87 52.59 -22.42
N TYR A 35 -37.15 52.21 -22.30
CA TYR A 35 -37.56 50.82 -22.11
C TYR A 35 -37.14 49.93 -23.31
N MET A 36 -37.31 50.41 -24.54
CA MET A 36 -36.90 49.67 -25.74
C MET A 36 -35.37 49.52 -25.83
N GLN A 37 -34.59 50.54 -25.43
CA GLN A 37 -33.14 50.46 -25.36
C GLN A 37 -32.67 49.46 -24.29
N VAL A 38 -33.28 49.48 -23.10
CA VAL A 38 -32.98 48.52 -22.02
C VAL A 38 -33.32 47.09 -22.47
N LYS A 39 -34.46 46.89 -23.13
CA LYS A 39 -34.86 45.58 -23.67
C LYS A 39 -33.93 45.11 -24.79
N SER A 40 -33.50 45.99 -25.69
CA SER A 40 -32.52 45.63 -26.74
C SER A 40 -31.16 45.24 -26.17
N SER A 41 -30.75 45.86 -25.07
CA SER A 41 -29.52 45.49 -24.34
C SER A 41 -29.67 44.12 -23.66
N SER A 42 -30.85 43.80 -23.12
CA SER A 42 -31.11 42.50 -22.47
C SER A 42 -31.34 41.34 -23.44
N VAL A 43 -31.72 41.60 -24.70
CA VAL A 43 -31.97 40.55 -25.72
C VAL A 43 -30.65 40.06 -26.35
N ASN A 44 -29.59 40.86 -26.32
CA ASN A 44 -28.26 40.46 -26.80
C ASN A 44 -27.37 39.85 -25.72
N ALA A 45 -27.80 39.87 -24.46
CA ALA A 45 -27.15 39.10 -23.40
C ALA A 45 -27.51 37.63 -23.60
N VAL A 46 -26.69 36.89 -24.36
CA VAL A 46 -26.79 35.43 -24.44
C VAL A 46 -26.66 34.91 -23.00
N PRO A 47 -27.72 34.33 -22.42
CA PRO A 47 -27.64 33.83 -21.07
C PRO A 47 -26.57 32.74 -21.02
N CYS A 48 -25.70 32.79 -20.01
CA CYS A 48 -24.68 31.76 -19.85
C CYS A 48 -25.36 30.39 -19.82
N ALA A 49 -24.85 29.45 -20.63
CA ALA A 49 -25.31 28.08 -20.59
C ALA A 49 -25.17 27.59 -19.14
N LYS A 50 -26.31 27.21 -18.55
CA LYS A 50 -26.40 26.88 -17.13
C LYS A 50 -25.55 25.66 -16.76
N GLU A 51 -25.22 24.83 -17.75
CA GLU A 51 -24.40 23.63 -17.62
C GLU A 51 -23.47 23.55 -18.83
N ILE A 52 -22.21 23.99 -18.67
CA ILE A 52 -21.12 23.58 -19.57
C ILE A 52 -20.38 22.42 -18.92
N THR A 53 -19.84 21.51 -19.73
CA THR A 53 -18.99 20.42 -19.24
C THR A 53 -17.57 20.70 -19.67
N ILE A 54 -16.66 20.86 -18.70
CA ILE A 54 -15.23 20.95 -18.94
C ILE A 54 -14.65 19.56 -18.78
N THR A 55 -13.82 19.14 -19.74
CA THR A 55 -13.06 17.90 -19.64
C THR A 55 -11.56 18.16 -19.77
N ILE A 56 -10.78 17.44 -18.95
CA ILE A 56 -9.32 17.43 -19.00
C ILE A 56 -8.89 16.00 -19.28
N ASN A 57 -8.12 15.80 -20.34
CA ASN A 57 -7.68 14.48 -20.81
C ASN A 57 -8.86 13.48 -20.98
N GLY A 58 -10.04 14.00 -21.33
CA GLY A 58 -11.27 13.22 -21.51
C GLY A 58 -12.09 12.96 -20.25
N ILE A 59 -11.64 13.42 -19.07
CA ILE A 59 -12.34 13.27 -17.80
C ILE A 59 -13.12 14.55 -17.50
N GLU A 60 -14.41 14.42 -17.18
CA GLU A 60 -15.24 15.55 -16.75
C GLU A 60 -14.80 16.07 -15.37
N VAL A 61 -14.61 17.39 -15.29
CA VAL A 61 -14.13 18.10 -14.10
C VAL A 61 -15.11 19.23 -13.78
N LYS A 62 -15.39 19.42 -12.49
CA LYS A 62 -16.36 20.42 -12.01
C LYS A 62 -15.70 21.56 -11.24
N ASP A 63 -14.92 21.21 -10.21
CA ASP A 63 -14.30 22.20 -9.32
C ASP A 63 -12.77 22.03 -9.24
N ASN A 64 -12.28 20.79 -9.25
CA ASN A 64 -10.87 20.47 -9.12
C ASN A 64 -10.42 19.38 -10.10
N ALA A 65 -9.19 19.50 -10.59
CA ALA A 65 -8.57 18.52 -11.46
C ALA A 65 -7.10 18.31 -11.07
N VAL A 66 -6.55 17.17 -11.48
CA VAL A 66 -5.14 16.86 -11.32
C VAL A 66 -4.50 16.76 -12.69
N SER A 67 -3.36 17.44 -12.86
CA SER A 67 -2.49 17.29 -14.02
C SER A 67 -1.08 16.96 -13.56
N TYR A 68 -0.23 16.56 -14.51
CA TYR A 68 1.16 16.19 -14.24
C TYR A 68 2.13 17.18 -14.86
N LEU A 69 3.25 17.39 -14.16
CA LEU A 69 4.33 18.25 -14.59
C LEU A 69 4.90 17.80 -15.95
N ASP A 70 5.15 18.76 -16.84
CA ASP A 70 5.71 18.54 -18.19
C ASP A 70 4.89 17.58 -19.09
N GLN A 71 3.67 17.24 -18.68
CA GLN A 71 2.75 16.43 -19.48
C GLN A 71 1.76 17.32 -20.24
N LEU A 72 1.41 16.89 -21.45
CA LEU A 72 0.41 17.56 -22.28
C LEU A 72 -1.00 17.32 -21.71
N ALA A 73 -1.61 18.38 -21.19
CA ALA A 73 -3.01 18.39 -20.78
C ALA A 73 -3.91 18.87 -21.95
N LEU A 74 -4.95 18.08 -22.22
CA LEU A 74 -5.95 18.36 -23.25
C LEU A 74 -7.24 18.88 -22.60
N PHE A 75 -7.49 20.17 -22.74
CA PHE A 75 -8.67 20.84 -22.24
C PHE A 75 -9.76 20.89 -23.32
N HIS A 76 -11.00 20.65 -22.93
CA HIS A 76 -12.13 20.69 -23.85
C HIS A 76 -13.40 21.16 -23.15
N VAL A 77 -14.13 22.07 -23.78
CA VAL A 77 -15.45 22.52 -23.33
C VAL A 77 -16.51 21.94 -24.25
N ILE A 78 -17.47 21.24 -23.64
CA ILE A 78 -18.69 20.79 -24.29
C ILE A 78 -19.78 21.81 -23.98
N THR A 79 -20.24 22.50 -25.02
CA THR A 79 -21.26 23.54 -24.95
C THR A 79 -22.06 23.55 -26.26
N GLU A 80 -23.00 24.47 -26.39
CA GLU A 80 -23.79 24.68 -27.60
C GLU A 80 -22.93 25.02 -28.83
N LYS A 81 -23.42 24.66 -30.02
CA LYS A 81 -22.67 24.89 -31.26
C LYS A 81 -22.48 26.39 -31.51
N GLY A 82 -21.25 26.78 -31.81
CA GLY A 82 -20.90 28.16 -32.17
C GLY A 82 -20.47 29.04 -31.00
N ALA A 83 -20.36 28.50 -29.79
CA ALA A 83 -19.80 29.23 -28.67
C ALA A 83 -18.33 29.60 -28.91
N GLN A 84 -17.96 30.84 -28.59
CA GLN A 84 -16.57 31.28 -28.54
C GLN A 84 -16.02 30.98 -27.15
N VAL A 85 -14.83 30.40 -27.07
CA VAL A 85 -14.23 29.99 -25.79
C VAL A 85 -12.79 30.47 -25.75
N GLU A 86 -12.41 31.07 -24.64
CA GLU A 86 -11.05 31.51 -24.32
C GLU A 86 -10.58 30.83 -23.03
N TRP A 87 -9.31 30.44 -23.00
CA TRP A 87 -8.66 29.74 -21.91
C TRP A 87 -7.50 30.57 -21.39
N ASP A 88 -7.52 30.86 -20.11
CA ASP A 88 -6.39 31.39 -19.35
C ASP A 88 -5.99 30.32 -18.32
N PHE A 89 -4.75 29.85 -18.38
CA PHE A 89 -4.28 28.75 -17.54
C PHE A 89 -3.79 29.21 -16.16
N GLY A 90 -3.69 30.52 -15.90
CA GLY A 90 -3.29 31.06 -14.61
C GLY A 90 -1.80 30.87 -14.26
N ASP A 91 -0.99 30.34 -15.19
CA ASP A 91 0.46 30.13 -15.04
C ASP A 91 1.31 31.21 -15.74
N GLY A 92 0.66 32.24 -16.29
CA GLY A 92 1.30 33.33 -17.04
C GLY A 92 1.50 33.04 -18.53
N SER A 93 1.02 31.91 -19.03
CA SER A 93 1.03 31.59 -20.46
C SER A 93 0.02 32.43 -21.26
N ASP A 94 0.20 32.49 -22.58
CA ASP A 94 -0.72 33.18 -23.47
C ASP A 94 -2.14 32.58 -23.44
N ILE A 95 -3.14 33.45 -23.54
CA ILE A 95 -4.55 33.04 -23.62
C ILE A 95 -4.79 32.29 -24.94
N VAL A 96 -5.44 31.12 -24.86
CA VAL A 96 -5.74 30.26 -26.01
C VAL A 96 -7.23 30.30 -26.33
N SER A 97 -7.58 30.49 -27.60
CA SER A 97 -8.97 30.45 -28.06
C SER A 97 -9.34 29.12 -28.72
N GLY A 98 -10.57 28.67 -28.50
CA GLY A 98 -11.15 27.48 -29.11
C GLY A 98 -11.82 26.54 -28.10
N LEU A 99 -12.70 25.67 -28.61
CA LEU A 99 -13.38 24.65 -27.79
C LEU A 99 -12.41 23.64 -27.17
N ARG A 100 -11.25 23.43 -27.81
CA ARG A 100 -10.16 22.58 -27.33
C ARG A 100 -8.91 23.41 -27.17
N ALA A 101 -8.22 23.23 -26.05
CA ALA A 101 -6.92 23.84 -25.81
C ALA A 101 -5.92 22.78 -25.35
N ARG A 102 -4.65 23.02 -25.69
CA ARG A 102 -3.52 22.14 -25.38
C ARG A 102 -2.58 22.95 -24.52
N HIS A 103 -2.22 22.43 -23.35
CA HIS A 103 -1.36 23.15 -22.42
C HIS A 103 -0.44 22.19 -21.67
N THR A 104 0.74 22.69 -21.28
CA THR A 104 1.72 21.96 -20.49
C THR A 104 2.17 22.85 -19.35
N PHE A 105 2.00 22.38 -18.11
CA PHE A 105 2.44 23.09 -16.92
C PHE A 105 3.87 22.68 -16.57
N HIS A 106 4.71 23.66 -16.28
CA HIS A 106 6.14 23.47 -16.00
C HIS A 106 6.52 23.70 -14.54
N GLU A 107 5.55 24.05 -13.69
CA GLU A 107 5.75 24.25 -12.26
C GLU A 107 4.71 23.47 -11.45
N GLU A 108 5.12 22.93 -10.29
CA GLU A 108 4.22 22.27 -9.35
C GLU A 108 3.48 23.34 -8.53
N SER A 109 2.20 23.52 -8.83
CA SER A 109 1.34 24.48 -8.13
C SER A 109 -0.12 24.15 -8.36
N VAL A 110 -1.00 24.91 -7.70
CA VAL A 110 -2.43 24.93 -8.01
C VAL A 110 -2.68 26.15 -8.91
N PHE A 111 -3.06 25.88 -10.16
CA PHE A 111 -3.34 26.92 -11.14
C PHE A 111 -4.85 27.13 -11.30
N PRO A 112 -5.35 28.37 -11.14
CA PRO A 112 -6.75 28.69 -11.39
C PRO A 112 -6.97 28.86 -12.89
N VAL A 113 -7.40 27.78 -13.56
CA VAL A 113 -7.70 27.82 -15.00
C VAL A 113 -9.05 28.50 -15.21
N GLN A 114 -9.03 29.62 -15.92
CA GLN A 114 -10.21 30.40 -16.24
C GLN A 114 -10.67 30.12 -17.69
N VAL A 115 -11.95 29.84 -17.84
CA VAL A 115 -12.62 29.62 -19.12
C VAL A 115 -13.66 30.70 -19.34
N THR A 116 -13.49 31.49 -20.40
CA THR A 116 -14.44 32.54 -20.77
C THR A 116 -15.21 32.13 -22.02
N VAL A 117 -16.53 31.94 -21.88
CA VAL A 117 -17.45 31.57 -22.95
C VAL A 117 -18.21 32.81 -23.41
N ASN A 118 -18.28 33.01 -24.73
CA ASN A 118 -18.93 34.12 -25.43
C ASN A 118 -18.47 35.53 -24.99
N GLY A 119 -17.32 35.64 -24.32
CA GLY A 119 -16.73 36.90 -23.86
C GLY A 119 -17.30 37.46 -22.55
N HIS A 120 -18.27 36.77 -21.92
CA HIS A 120 -18.92 37.25 -20.69
C HIS A 120 -19.21 36.18 -19.64
N CYS A 121 -19.16 34.88 -19.99
CA CYS A 121 -19.41 33.79 -19.04
C CYS A 121 -18.09 33.20 -18.58
N THR A 122 -17.68 33.50 -17.34
CA THR A 122 -16.41 33.03 -16.79
C THR A 122 -16.61 31.88 -15.81
N TYR A 123 -15.85 30.80 -16.02
CA TYR A 123 -15.78 29.62 -15.17
C TYR A 123 -14.34 29.45 -14.69
N VAL A 124 -14.14 29.04 -13.44
CA VAL A 124 -12.81 28.86 -12.85
C VAL A 124 -12.69 27.43 -12.35
N LEU A 125 -11.58 26.77 -12.67
CA LEU A 125 -11.26 25.41 -12.29
C LEU A 125 -9.87 25.37 -11.66
N ASP A 126 -9.76 24.79 -10.45
CA ASP A 126 -8.47 24.61 -9.81
C ASP A 126 -7.77 23.35 -10.35
N VAL A 127 -6.67 23.54 -11.08
CA VAL A 127 -5.83 22.45 -11.60
C VAL A 127 -4.61 22.29 -10.71
N THR A 128 -4.57 21.21 -9.93
CA THR A 128 -3.41 20.85 -9.13
C THR A 128 -2.39 20.11 -10.00
N VAL A 129 -1.23 20.71 -10.21
CA VAL A 129 -0.11 20.13 -10.95
C VAL A 129 0.89 19.54 -9.95
N ARG A 130 1.26 18.28 -10.18
CA ARG A 130 2.26 17.56 -9.38
C ARG A 130 3.11 16.67 -10.26
N SER A 131 4.29 16.30 -9.81
CA SER A 131 5.08 15.23 -10.44
C SER A 131 4.27 13.94 -10.55
N GLU A 132 4.46 13.23 -11.66
CA GLU A 132 3.92 11.90 -11.83
C GLU A 132 4.54 10.97 -10.77
N PRO A 133 3.74 10.13 -10.08
CA PRO A 133 4.31 9.17 -9.15
C PRO A 133 5.28 8.27 -9.92
N THR A 134 6.56 8.36 -9.57
CA THR A 134 7.54 7.41 -10.06
C THR A 134 7.20 6.06 -9.46
N GLU A 135 6.74 5.11 -10.27
CA GLU A 135 6.62 3.72 -9.85
C GLU A 135 8.02 3.18 -9.58
N THR A 136 8.45 3.23 -8.32
CA THR A 136 9.67 2.57 -7.89
C THR A 136 9.45 1.07 -8.04
N ILE A 137 10.13 0.45 -9.00
CA ILE A 137 10.20 -1.02 -9.11
C ILE A 137 10.97 -1.51 -7.88
N VAL A 138 10.23 -1.94 -6.86
CA VAL A 138 10.83 -2.57 -5.67
C VAL A 138 11.17 -4.01 -6.04
N GLU A 139 12.45 -4.37 -5.94
CA GLU A 139 12.89 -5.75 -6.16
C GLU A 139 12.24 -6.68 -5.12
N PRO A 140 11.76 -7.88 -5.52
CA PRO A 140 11.12 -8.81 -4.58
C PRO A 140 12.13 -9.37 -3.58
N GLU A 141 12.00 -8.96 -2.32
CA GLU A 141 12.72 -9.54 -1.20
C GLU A 141 11.86 -10.65 -0.60
N ILE A 142 12.33 -11.90 -0.69
CA ILE A 142 11.64 -13.09 -0.20
C ILE A 142 12.63 -13.90 0.63
N ILE A 143 12.23 -14.24 1.86
CA ILE A 143 13.02 -14.99 2.84
C ILE A 143 12.20 -16.19 3.32
N ILE A 144 12.79 -17.40 3.24
CA ILE A 144 12.23 -18.61 3.83
C ILE A 144 12.79 -18.78 5.25
N ILE A 145 11.91 -18.98 6.22
CA ILE A 145 12.24 -19.09 7.64
C ILE A 145 11.79 -20.48 8.13
N PRO A 146 12.73 -21.43 8.32
CA PRO A 146 12.42 -22.72 8.92
C PRO A 146 12.46 -22.65 10.45
N ASP A 147 11.70 -23.52 11.12
CA ASP A 147 11.75 -23.67 12.59
C ASP A 147 13.14 -24.10 13.10
N SER A 148 13.88 -24.86 12.28
CA SER A 148 15.25 -25.31 12.53
C SER A 148 15.98 -25.55 11.21
N THR A 149 17.30 -25.37 11.20
CA THR A 149 18.17 -25.68 10.05
C THR A 149 18.68 -27.13 10.05
N LYS A 150 18.38 -27.88 11.11
CA LYS A 150 18.78 -29.29 11.29
C LYS A 150 17.58 -30.13 11.69
N VAL A 151 17.48 -31.32 11.11
CA VAL A 151 16.42 -32.29 11.42
C VAL A 151 17.00 -33.71 11.36
N THR A 152 16.44 -34.63 12.12
CA THR A 152 16.77 -36.07 12.00
C THR A 152 15.83 -36.75 11.02
N MET A 153 16.26 -37.84 10.40
CA MET A 153 15.41 -38.68 9.55
C MET A 153 14.07 -38.99 10.23
N GLY A 154 12.96 -38.85 9.49
CA GLY A 154 11.59 -38.99 9.99
C GLY A 154 11.07 -37.79 10.78
N GLY A 155 11.89 -36.77 11.02
CA GLY A 155 11.49 -35.53 11.69
C GLY A 155 10.70 -34.60 10.77
N GLN A 156 9.92 -33.70 11.39
CA GLN A 156 9.15 -32.68 10.69
C GLN A 156 9.74 -31.30 10.92
N LEU A 157 9.73 -30.45 9.88
CA LEU A 157 10.02 -29.02 10.00
C LEU A 157 8.88 -28.20 9.43
N ARG A 158 8.64 -27.07 10.07
CA ARG A 158 7.73 -26.04 9.61
C ARG A 158 8.52 -24.91 8.94
N PHE A 159 7.93 -24.35 7.89
CA PHE A 159 8.49 -23.29 7.08
C PHE A 159 7.49 -22.14 6.98
N SER A 160 7.99 -20.92 7.12
CA SER A 160 7.24 -19.68 6.93
C SER A 160 8.01 -18.76 5.99
N CYS A 161 7.34 -17.72 5.49
CA CYS A 161 7.90 -16.76 4.55
C CYS A 161 7.77 -15.34 5.09
N ALA A 162 8.82 -14.54 4.91
CA ALA A 162 8.77 -13.08 5.03
C ALA A 162 9.06 -12.47 3.65
N SER A 163 8.21 -11.56 3.19
CA SER A 163 8.45 -10.82 1.94
C SER A 163 8.00 -9.35 2.01
N ASN A 164 8.54 -8.52 1.12
CA ASN A 164 8.10 -7.14 0.90
C ASN A 164 6.93 -7.03 -0.11
N LEU A 165 6.42 -8.16 -0.59
CA LEU A 165 5.37 -8.25 -1.59
C LEU A 165 4.01 -8.45 -0.94
N ARG A 166 2.95 -8.21 -1.71
CA ARG A 166 1.61 -8.69 -1.36
C ARG A 166 1.50 -10.17 -1.73
N GLU A 167 1.42 -11.05 -0.74
CA GLU A 167 1.28 -12.48 -0.96
C GLU A 167 -0.19 -12.89 -1.12
N GLU A 168 -0.56 -13.29 -2.33
CA GLU A 168 -1.91 -13.77 -2.68
C GLU A 168 -1.98 -15.30 -2.70
N SER A 169 -0.86 -15.96 -2.99
CA SER A 169 -0.77 -17.42 -2.95
C SER A 169 0.63 -17.90 -2.59
N TYR A 170 0.68 -19.02 -1.86
CA TYR A 170 1.91 -19.73 -1.54
C TYR A 170 1.93 -21.07 -2.28
N GLU A 171 3.11 -21.49 -2.71
CA GLU A 171 3.34 -22.83 -3.22
C GLU A 171 4.71 -23.34 -2.75
N TRP A 172 4.68 -24.27 -1.82
CA TRP A 172 5.84 -24.91 -1.22
C TRP A 172 6.05 -26.27 -1.83
N ARG A 173 7.30 -26.62 -2.14
CA ARG A 173 7.68 -27.92 -2.68
C ARG A 173 8.92 -28.44 -1.99
N LEU A 174 8.91 -29.72 -1.64
CA LEU A 174 10.13 -30.42 -1.22
C LEU A 174 10.78 -31.03 -2.46
N LEU A 175 11.93 -30.50 -2.87
CA LEU A 175 12.59 -30.96 -4.09
C LEU A 175 13.09 -32.40 -3.92
N GLY A 176 12.76 -33.25 -4.89
CA GLY A 176 13.03 -34.69 -4.84
C GLY A 176 11.82 -35.52 -4.38
N THR A 177 10.73 -34.88 -3.96
CA THR A 177 9.43 -35.55 -3.73
C THR A 177 8.34 -34.93 -4.61
N SER A 178 7.15 -35.53 -4.60
CA SER A 178 5.95 -34.97 -5.24
C SER A 178 5.09 -34.16 -4.26
N GLU A 179 5.63 -33.79 -3.10
CA GLU A 179 4.88 -33.10 -2.05
C GLU A 179 4.79 -31.60 -2.35
N VAL A 180 3.57 -31.09 -2.39
CA VAL A 180 3.27 -29.67 -2.64
C VAL A 180 2.28 -29.19 -1.59
N GLN A 181 2.54 -28.03 -0.99
CA GLN A 181 1.64 -27.38 -0.02
C GLN A 181 1.38 -25.93 -0.41
N THR A 182 0.15 -25.46 -0.28
CA THR A 182 -0.23 -24.09 -0.68
C THR A 182 -0.63 -23.19 0.49
N THR A 183 -0.30 -23.61 1.70
CA THR A 183 -0.57 -22.89 2.94
C THR A 183 0.47 -21.80 3.17
N GLN A 184 0.12 -20.77 3.95
CA GLN A 184 1.07 -19.72 4.36
C GLN A 184 2.28 -20.28 5.11
N THR A 185 2.04 -21.35 5.87
CA THR A 185 3.04 -22.10 6.61
C THR A 185 3.02 -23.54 6.14
N ALA A 186 4.14 -24.05 5.62
CA ALA A 186 4.27 -25.44 5.18
C ALA A 186 4.92 -26.32 6.24
N VAL A 187 4.61 -27.61 6.27
CA VAL A 187 5.20 -28.59 7.19
C VAL A 187 5.62 -29.82 6.41
N PHE A 188 6.92 -30.09 6.31
CA PHE A 188 7.45 -31.24 5.58
C PHE A 188 8.05 -32.29 6.52
N THR A 189 7.91 -33.57 6.17
CA THR A 189 8.58 -34.69 6.87
C THR A 189 9.80 -35.14 6.07
N PHE A 190 10.96 -35.24 6.71
CA PHE A 190 12.23 -35.52 6.05
C PHE A 190 12.61 -37.00 6.18
N GLU A 191 12.18 -37.83 5.21
CA GLU A 191 12.41 -39.28 5.26
C GLU A 191 13.80 -39.72 4.80
N ASN A 192 14.49 -38.93 3.98
CA ASN A 192 15.81 -39.26 3.45
C ASN A 192 16.91 -38.44 4.12
N VAL A 193 18.01 -39.09 4.50
CA VAL A 193 19.20 -38.42 5.04
C VAL A 193 19.93 -37.62 3.98
N GLY A 194 20.65 -36.58 4.40
CA GLY A 194 21.43 -35.69 3.52
C GLY A 194 20.81 -34.31 3.38
N VAL A 195 21.30 -33.55 2.39
CA VAL A 195 20.83 -32.17 2.13
C VAL A 195 19.57 -32.22 1.27
N GLN A 196 18.45 -31.80 1.84
CA GLN A 196 17.18 -31.65 1.12
C GLN A 196 16.88 -30.17 0.88
N THR A 197 16.24 -29.85 -0.25
CA THR A 197 15.94 -28.47 -0.63
C THR A 197 14.45 -28.22 -0.61
N VAL A 198 14.01 -27.19 0.12
CA VAL A 198 12.64 -26.69 0.11
C VAL A 198 12.57 -25.47 -0.79
N GLU A 199 11.61 -25.47 -1.70
CA GLU A 199 11.31 -24.38 -2.63
C GLU A 199 9.99 -23.71 -2.25
N LEU A 200 9.96 -22.37 -2.29
CA LEU A 200 8.76 -21.56 -2.18
C LEU A 200 8.60 -20.72 -3.44
N MET A 201 7.41 -20.72 -4.02
CA MET A 201 6.98 -19.82 -5.08
C MET A 201 5.80 -18.97 -4.60
N LEU A 202 5.91 -17.64 -4.70
CA LEU A 202 4.83 -16.72 -4.36
C LEU A 202 4.04 -16.29 -5.60
N ASN A 203 2.74 -16.11 -5.43
CA ASN A 203 1.81 -15.56 -6.44
C ASN A 203 1.84 -16.30 -7.80
N LYS A 204 2.20 -17.59 -7.80
CA LYS A 204 2.38 -18.44 -9.00
C LYS A 204 3.32 -17.82 -10.04
N ASP A 205 4.28 -17.02 -9.58
CA ASP A 205 5.23 -16.32 -10.42
C ASP A 205 6.62 -16.97 -10.25
N PRO A 206 7.18 -17.58 -11.30
CA PRO A 206 8.51 -18.17 -11.25
C PRO A 206 9.61 -17.18 -10.82
N ASN A 207 9.44 -15.89 -11.09
CA ASN A 207 10.40 -14.85 -10.68
C ASN A 207 10.36 -14.57 -9.17
N LYS A 208 9.35 -15.06 -8.47
CA LYS A 208 9.15 -14.92 -7.01
C LYS A 208 9.41 -16.24 -6.30
N THR A 209 10.45 -16.94 -6.74
CA THR A 209 10.84 -18.25 -6.20
C THR A 209 12.09 -18.14 -5.33
N LYS A 210 12.07 -18.78 -4.16
CA LYS A 210 13.23 -18.94 -3.27
C LYS A 210 13.41 -20.38 -2.85
N ARG A 211 14.64 -20.72 -2.46
CA ARG A 211 15.04 -22.06 -2.04
C ARG A 211 15.86 -22.00 -0.76
N ILE A 212 15.69 -23.00 0.10
CA ILE A 212 16.50 -23.20 1.29
C ILE A 212 16.93 -24.67 1.38
N GLN A 213 18.14 -24.91 1.88
CA GLN A 213 18.68 -26.24 2.09
C GLN A 213 18.62 -26.61 3.58
N ILE A 214 18.23 -27.85 3.86
CA ILE A 214 18.08 -28.43 5.19
C ILE A 214 18.96 -29.67 5.28
N GLU A 215 19.75 -29.75 6.33
CA GLU A 215 20.61 -30.90 6.60
C GLU A 215 19.87 -31.94 7.46
N VAL A 216 19.67 -33.13 6.91
CA VAL A 216 18.97 -34.24 7.55
C VAL A 216 19.97 -35.30 8.06
N SER A 217 20.06 -35.46 9.37
CA SER A 217 20.94 -36.44 10.02
C SER A 217 20.28 -37.81 10.19
N PRO A 218 21.02 -38.93 10.16
CA PRO A 218 20.47 -40.25 10.45
C PRO A 218 20.03 -40.38 11.92
N ILE A 219 19.07 -41.28 12.18
CA ILE A 219 18.73 -41.68 13.54
C ILE A 219 19.88 -42.53 14.09
N VAL A 220 20.53 -42.08 15.17
CA VAL A 220 21.50 -42.88 15.92
C VAL A 220 20.74 -43.65 17.00
N MET A 221 20.61 -44.97 16.84
CA MET A 221 20.07 -45.81 17.92
C MET A 221 21.16 -46.04 18.97
N PRO A 222 20.87 -45.88 20.28
CA PRO A 222 21.82 -46.21 21.32
C PRO A 222 22.06 -47.72 21.33
N ILE A 223 23.32 -48.14 21.08
CA ILE A 223 23.74 -49.52 21.26
C ILE A 223 23.79 -49.78 22.77
N ASN A 224 22.83 -50.53 23.30
CA ASN A 224 22.84 -50.94 24.70
C ASN A 224 23.84 -52.10 24.87
N ASN A 225 25.13 -51.80 24.94
CA ASN A 225 26.17 -52.77 25.30
C ASN A 225 26.12 -53.01 26.82
N ASN A 226 25.22 -53.90 27.24
CA ASN A 226 25.24 -54.46 28.58
C ASN A 226 26.22 -55.65 28.59
N PRO A 227 27.36 -55.60 29.30
CA PRO A 227 28.25 -56.75 29.41
C PRO A 227 27.73 -57.66 30.52
N LEU A 228 26.95 -58.70 30.17
CA LEU A 228 26.69 -59.81 31.10
C LEU A 228 27.92 -60.73 31.07
N GLY A 229 28.62 -60.77 32.20
CA GLY A 229 29.75 -61.66 32.40
C GLY A 229 29.36 -63.08 32.80
N VAL A 230 30.25 -63.99 32.40
CA VAL A 230 30.61 -65.29 33.01
C VAL A 230 29.82 -66.54 32.59
N GLY A 231 30.46 -67.33 31.71
CA GLY A 231 30.85 -68.72 32.01
C GLY A 231 30.02 -69.85 31.41
N GLY A 232 30.66 -70.70 30.59
CA GLY A 232 30.29 -72.12 30.46
C GLY A 232 30.19 -72.69 29.05
N SER A 233 31.31 -73.25 28.58
CA SER A 233 31.48 -74.47 27.76
C SER A 233 30.29 -75.02 26.94
N GLY A 234 30.51 -75.21 25.64
CA GLY A 234 29.82 -76.25 24.86
C GLY A 234 29.55 -75.87 23.40
N ASN A 235 30.41 -76.32 22.49
CA ASN A 235 29.98 -76.73 21.15
C ASN A 235 29.89 -78.28 21.15
N PRO A 236 29.18 -78.96 20.23
CA PRO A 236 28.37 -78.46 19.09
C PRO A 236 27.02 -79.21 18.88
N ALA A 237 26.15 -78.70 17.99
CA ALA A 237 25.25 -79.54 17.16
C ALA A 237 24.78 -78.78 15.90
N VAL A 238 25.03 -79.40 14.75
CA VAL A 238 24.59 -79.05 13.38
C VAL A 238 23.18 -79.66 13.18
N PRO A 239 22.26 -79.15 12.31
CA PRO A 239 22.26 -79.57 10.91
C PRO A 239 21.85 -78.49 9.87
N THR A 240 22.73 -78.33 8.89
CA THR A 240 22.48 -78.43 7.44
C THR A 240 21.20 -77.83 6.85
N ASP A 241 21.41 -76.71 6.14
CA ASP A 241 20.60 -76.24 5.02
C ASP A 241 20.32 -77.36 4.00
N LEU A 242 19.05 -77.47 3.61
CA LEU A 242 18.63 -78.16 2.40
C LEU A 242 18.54 -77.14 1.26
N LEU A 243 19.32 -77.42 0.21
CA LEU A 243 19.07 -77.16 -1.21
C LEU A 243 19.52 -75.80 -1.81
N GLN A 244 20.73 -75.87 -2.39
CA GLN A 244 21.22 -75.17 -3.60
C GLN A 244 20.29 -75.38 -4.84
N PRO A 245 20.61 -74.88 -6.05
CA PRO A 245 21.17 -73.58 -6.47
C PRO A 245 20.45 -73.01 -7.73
N GLY A 246 20.83 -71.79 -8.13
CA GLY A 246 20.57 -71.28 -9.49
C GLY A 246 21.62 -70.24 -9.86
N GLU A 247 22.70 -70.70 -10.52
CA GLU A 247 23.78 -69.87 -11.05
C GLU A 247 23.32 -69.04 -12.25
N ASN A 248 23.93 -67.87 -12.45
CA ASN A 248 24.48 -67.48 -13.75
C ASN A 248 25.55 -66.36 -13.61
N PRO A 249 26.49 -66.26 -14.57
CA PRO A 249 27.92 -66.19 -14.29
C PRO A 249 28.54 -64.90 -14.88
N PHE A 250 29.85 -64.75 -14.73
CA PHE A 250 30.72 -63.64 -15.20
C PHE A 250 30.93 -62.48 -14.23
N ALA A 251 31.73 -62.75 -13.18
CA ALA A 251 32.69 -61.79 -12.68
C ALA A 251 34.08 -62.44 -12.70
N GLN A 252 34.90 -62.10 -13.70
CA GLN A 252 36.33 -62.37 -13.65
C GLN A 252 37.10 -61.05 -13.54
N ASN A 253 37.88 -61.00 -12.47
CA ASN A 253 39.22 -60.44 -12.35
C ASN A 253 39.43 -58.94 -12.45
N GLY A 254 40.10 -58.40 -11.43
CA GLY A 254 40.81 -57.14 -11.53
C GLY A 254 41.20 -56.52 -10.20
N GLN A 255 42.25 -57.06 -9.56
CA GLN A 255 42.89 -56.54 -8.36
C GLN A 255 43.22 -55.04 -8.41
N ALA A 256 43.06 -54.40 -7.25
CA ALA A 256 43.78 -53.17 -6.88
C ALA A 256 45.25 -53.49 -6.55
N PRO A 257 46.14 -52.52 -6.79
CA PRO A 257 47.15 -52.15 -5.79
C PRO A 257 47.14 -50.63 -5.64
N GLY A 258 47.15 -50.03 -4.46
CA GLY A 258 48.16 -50.16 -3.40
C GLY A 258 48.46 -48.73 -2.96
N ARG A 259 48.37 -48.46 -1.65
CA ARG A 259 48.70 -47.16 -1.06
C ARG A 259 50.23 -47.02 -0.97
N PRO A 260 50.76 -45.79 -1.03
CA PRO A 260 51.49 -45.31 0.15
C PRO A 260 51.18 -43.84 0.50
N ASN A 261 51.43 -43.51 1.77
CA ASN A 261 51.39 -42.18 2.40
C ASN A 261 52.83 -41.90 2.95
N PRO A 262 53.20 -40.75 3.55
CA PRO A 262 52.90 -39.31 3.33
C PRO A 262 54.20 -38.49 3.03
N SER A 263 54.08 -37.18 2.73
CA SER A 263 54.83 -36.05 3.36
C SER A 263 55.15 -34.86 2.42
N GLN A 264 54.70 -33.68 2.88
CA GLN A 264 55.29 -32.32 2.76
C GLN A 264 55.40 -31.60 1.40
N ARG A 265 54.66 -30.48 1.28
CA ARG A 265 55.26 -29.15 1.02
C ARG A 265 54.34 -27.99 1.44
N GLU A 266 54.98 -26.94 1.96
CA GLU A 266 54.45 -25.65 2.43
C GLU A 266 53.52 -24.96 1.40
N GLY A 267 52.56 -24.07 1.70
CA GLY A 267 52.40 -23.10 2.78
C GLY A 267 52.32 -21.68 2.18
N LEU A 268 51.12 -21.10 2.04
CA LEU A 268 50.84 -19.65 1.93
C LEU A 268 49.39 -19.37 2.39
N PRO A 269 49.12 -18.29 3.14
CA PRO A 269 47.87 -18.10 3.90
C PRO A 269 46.74 -17.55 3.03
N PRO A 270 45.46 -17.88 3.31
CA PRO A 270 44.34 -17.16 2.73
C PRO A 270 44.16 -15.81 3.43
N VAL A 271 44.11 -14.75 2.62
CA VAL A 271 43.74 -13.39 3.00
C VAL A 271 42.37 -13.42 3.67
N ALA A 272 42.29 -12.86 4.89
CA ALA A 272 41.06 -12.70 5.63
C ALA A 272 40.08 -11.80 4.87
N ALA A 273 38.91 -12.34 4.53
CA ALA A 273 37.73 -11.54 4.22
C ALA A 273 37.17 -10.97 5.52
N PRO A 274 36.67 -9.71 5.56
CA PRO A 274 36.16 -9.12 6.78
C PRO A 274 34.90 -9.87 7.24
N GLU A 275 34.91 -10.31 8.50
CA GLU A 275 33.71 -10.74 9.21
C GLU A 275 32.72 -9.59 9.27
N THR A 276 31.64 -9.67 8.48
CA THR A 276 30.45 -8.87 8.74
C THR A 276 29.74 -9.46 9.95
N GLN A 277 29.86 -8.75 11.06
CA GLN A 277 29.12 -9.00 12.29
C GLN A 277 27.62 -9.10 12.00
N LYS A 278 27.05 -10.23 12.41
CA LYS A 278 25.61 -10.45 12.59
C LYS A 278 25.05 -9.34 13.50
N PRO A 279 23.96 -8.63 13.15
CA PRO A 279 23.39 -7.66 14.08
C PRO A 279 22.91 -8.42 15.32
N ASP A 280 23.52 -7.98 16.41
CA ASP A 280 23.34 -8.40 17.79
C ASP A 280 21.87 -8.28 18.20
N SER A 281 21.42 -9.26 18.97
CA SER A 281 20.13 -9.26 19.64
C SER A 281 20.02 -8.02 20.52
N THR A 282 19.28 -7.01 20.08
CA THR A 282 18.93 -5.88 20.95
C THR A 282 17.94 -6.40 21.99
N GLU A 283 18.45 -6.65 23.19
CA GLU A 283 17.68 -6.96 24.38
C GLU A 283 16.62 -5.86 24.56
N ALA A 284 15.33 -6.18 24.37
CA ALA A 284 14.29 -5.15 24.40
C ALA A 284 14.19 -4.58 25.81
N ILE A 285 14.11 -3.26 25.92
CA ILE A 285 13.95 -2.57 27.20
C ILE A 285 12.65 -3.08 27.84
N ALA A 286 12.77 -3.71 29.01
CA ALA A 286 11.62 -4.24 29.74
C ALA A 286 10.71 -3.08 30.17
N ILE A 287 9.61 -2.88 29.45
CA ILE A 287 8.61 -1.85 29.74
C ILE A 287 7.38 -2.47 30.42
N ASP A 288 6.81 -1.75 31.37
CA ASP A 288 5.55 -2.09 32.01
C ASP A 288 4.37 -1.93 31.02
N PRO A 289 3.37 -2.84 31.00
CA PRO A 289 2.23 -2.79 30.08
C PRO A 289 1.43 -1.48 30.10
N GLU A 290 1.33 -0.78 31.25
CA GLU A 290 0.57 0.48 31.36
C GLU A 290 1.32 1.64 30.70
N THR A 291 2.65 1.63 30.81
CA THR A 291 3.51 2.62 30.15
C THR A 291 3.47 2.41 28.63
N PHE A 292 3.54 1.17 28.17
CA PHE A 292 3.40 0.84 26.75
C PHE A 292 2.01 1.16 26.21
N GLN A 293 0.95 0.96 26.99
CA GLN A 293 -0.41 1.39 26.63
C GLN A 293 -0.47 2.90 26.37
N THR A 294 0.21 3.70 27.19
CA THR A 294 0.25 5.16 27.02
C THR A 294 0.99 5.55 25.74
N LEU A 295 2.14 4.93 25.47
CA LEU A 295 2.88 5.13 24.22
C LEU A 295 2.06 4.74 22.99
N MET A 296 1.41 3.58 23.03
CA MET A 296 0.55 3.12 21.96
C MET A 296 -0.67 4.04 21.76
N GLN A 297 -1.22 4.60 22.84
CA GLN A 297 -2.30 5.59 22.76
C GLN A 297 -1.85 6.89 22.09
N ALA A 298 -0.64 7.37 22.38
CA ALA A 298 -0.07 8.54 21.72
C ALA A 298 0.11 8.32 20.20
N VAL A 299 0.51 7.11 19.79
CA VAL A 299 0.56 6.73 18.37
C VAL A 299 -0.83 6.73 17.72
N LEU A 300 -1.87 6.25 18.41
CA LEU A 300 -3.25 6.30 17.88
C LEU A 300 -3.83 7.71 17.79
N ASN A 301 -3.32 8.65 18.60
CA ASN A 301 -3.68 10.07 18.56
C ASN A 301 -2.88 10.85 17.49
N GLY A 302 -1.87 10.24 16.87
CA GLY A 302 -0.98 10.91 15.92
C GLY A 302 0.12 11.77 16.56
N GLU A 303 0.34 11.64 17.88
CA GLU A 303 1.37 12.39 18.62
C GLU A 303 2.77 11.75 18.49
N LYS A 304 2.82 10.47 18.11
CA LYS A 304 4.04 9.66 17.98
C LYS A 304 3.97 8.74 16.77
N GLU A 305 5.12 8.33 16.27
CA GLU A 305 5.22 7.37 15.18
C GLU A 305 5.21 5.93 15.69
N VAL A 306 4.78 4.98 14.84
CA VAL A 306 4.80 3.54 15.20
C VAL A 306 6.23 3.05 15.48
N ALA A 307 7.24 3.68 14.85
CA ALA A 307 8.65 3.40 15.06
C ALA A 307 9.09 3.61 16.51
N ASP A 308 8.45 4.53 17.25
CA ASP A 308 8.75 4.78 18.68
C ASP A 308 8.42 3.58 19.57
N LEU A 309 7.63 2.61 19.07
CA LEU A 309 7.27 1.40 19.82
C LEU A 309 8.31 0.28 19.67
N TYR A 310 9.10 0.28 18.59
CA TYR A 310 10.03 -0.81 18.28
C TYR A 310 11.13 -1.05 19.32
N PRO A 311 11.71 -0.04 19.99
CA PRO A 311 12.71 -0.26 21.04
C PRO A 311 12.21 -1.10 22.22
N TYR A 312 10.88 -1.23 22.39
CA TYR A 312 10.24 -2.00 23.46
C TYR A 312 9.74 -3.37 22.99
N LEU A 313 9.97 -3.72 21.72
CA LEU A 313 9.44 -4.91 21.07
C LEU A 313 10.56 -5.77 20.51
N HIS A 314 10.67 -7.00 21.01
CA HIS A 314 11.67 -7.97 20.57
C HIS A 314 11.56 -8.32 19.08
N TYR A 315 10.34 -8.26 18.54
CA TYR A 315 10.05 -8.61 17.15
C TYR A 315 9.73 -7.39 16.29
N THR A 316 9.90 -6.16 16.81
CA THR A 316 9.73 -4.89 16.10
C THR A 316 8.49 -4.85 15.17
N GLU A 317 8.70 -4.90 13.85
CA GLU A 317 7.66 -4.84 12.82
C GLU A 317 6.83 -6.13 12.72
N SER A 318 7.35 -7.24 13.23
CA SER A 318 6.70 -8.55 13.26
C SER A 318 5.83 -8.75 14.51
N THR A 319 5.78 -7.79 15.43
CA THR A 319 4.89 -7.86 16.59
C THR A 319 3.42 -7.80 16.14
N LEU A 320 2.64 -8.81 16.53
CA LEU A 320 1.23 -8.91 16.22
C LEU A 320 0.36 -8.36 17.36
N VAL A 321 -0.73 -7.70 16.99
CA VAL A 321 -1.75 -7.17 17.89
C VAL A 321 -3.05 -7.91 17.67
N GLN A 322 -3.59 -8.49 18.73
CA GLN A 322 -4.87 -9.18 18.73
C GLN A 322 -5.88 -8.37 19.55
N ARG A 323 -7.05 -8.08 18.97
CA ARG A 323 -8.12 -7.45 19.75
C ARG A 323 -8.78 -8.50 20.65
N ARG A 324 -9.10 -8.14 21.89
CA ARG A 324 -9.81 -9.04 22.81
C ARG A 324 -11.20 -9.39 22.24
N GLY A 325 -11.38 -10.65 21.84
CA GLY A 325 -12.61 -11.17 21.24
C GLY A 325 -12.51 -11.48 19.75
N ASP A 326 -11.41 -11.10 19.09
CA ASP A 326 -11.13 -11.41 17.69
C ASP A 326 -10.10 -12.56 17.65
N ASP A 327 -10.33 -13.58 16.81
CA ASP A 327 -9.39 -14.71 16.65
C ASP A 327 -8.18 -14.36 15.77
N GLU A 328 -8.29 -13.28 14.99
CA GLU A 328 -7.27 -12.83 14.06
C GLU A 328 -6.32 -11.82 14.72
N ALA A 329 -5.01 -12.05 14.57
CA ALA A 329 -3.97 -11.13 15.01
C ALA A 329 -3.40 -10.38 13.80
N VAL A 330 -3.25 -9.06 13.93
CA VAL A 330 -2.88 -8.16 12.84
C VAL A 330 -1.54 -7.51 13.16
N ARG A 331 -0.71 -7.18 12.16
CA ARG A 331 0.57 -6.47 12.39
C ARG A 331 0.34 -5.15 13.14
N LEU A 332 1.24 -4.79 14.05
CA LEU A 332 1.15 -3.55 14.85
C LEU A 332 0.91 -2.29 14.00
N THR A 333 1.63 -2.16 12.88
CA THR A 333 1.49 -1.03 11.95
C THR A 333 0.08 -0.93 11.35
N ILE A 334 -0.47 -2.07 10.95
CA ILE A 334 -1.84 -2.15 10.39
C ILE A 334 -2.86 -1.86 11.49
N PHE A 335 -2.67 -2.42 12.69
CA PHE A 335 -3.55 -2.18 13.82
C PHE A 335 -3.61 -0.69 14.19
N CYS A 336 -2.47 -0.01 14.30
CA CYS A 336 -2.41 1.41 14.62
C CYS A 336 -3.11 2.26 13.55
N ARG A 337 -2.85 1.98 12.26
CA ARG A 337 -3.50 2.68 11.14
C ARG A 337 -5.03 2.50 11.14
N GLN A 338 -5.52 1.29 11.40
CA GLN A 338 -6.96 0.98 11.38
C GLN A 338 -7.71 1.49 12.63
N ASN A 339 -7.00 1.83 13.72
CA ASN A 339 -7.60 2.25 14.97
C ASN A 339 -7.19 3.69 15.37
N MET A 340 -6.81 4.51 14.39
CA MET A 340 -6.59 5.94 14.59
C MET A 340 -7.80 6.60 15.27
N ASN A 341 -7.55 7.54 16.18
CA ASN A 341 -8.57 8.23 16.99
C ASN A 341 -9.43 7.31 17.87
N ARG A 342 -8.96 6.09 18.18
CA ARG A 342 -9.63 5.19 19.12
C ARG A 342 -8.87 5.08 20.44
N ARG A 343 -9.63 4.80 21.51
CA ARG A 343 -9.09 4.66 22.86
C ARG A 343 -8.90 3.21 23.25
N ILE A 344 -7.68 2.88 23.68
CA ILE A 344 -7.31 1.60 24.28
C ILE A 344 -7.82 1.59 25.73
N GLN A 345 -8.54 0.54 26.09
CA GLN A 345 -9.08 0.33 27.44
C GLN A 345 -8.09 -0.45 28.32
N SER A 346 -7.49 -1.50 27.77
CA SER A 346 -6.44 -2.26 28.45
C SER A 346 -5.54 -2.96 27.44
N LEU A 347 -4.29 -3.20 27.84
CA LEU A 347 -3.28 -3.87 27.03
C LEU A 347 -2.60 -4.96 27.85
N GLU A 348 -2.35 -6.11 27.23
CA GLU A 348 -1.69 -7.26 27.85
C GLU A 348 -0.63 -7.81 26.90
N PHE A 349 0.57 -8.08 27.41
CA PHE A 349 1.62 -8.75 26.65
C PHE A 349 1.49 -10.26 26.78
N ILE A 350 1.44 -10.94 25.64
CA ILE A 350 1.58 -12.38 25.55
C ILE A 350 3.03 -12.64 25.18
N ARG A 351 3.76 -13.24 26.12
CA ARG A 351 5.19 -13.53 25.98
C ARG A 351 5.39 -14.97 25.52
N ASP A 352 6.47 -15.22 24.79
CA ASP A 352 6.91 -16.56 24.41
C ASP A 352 7.75 -17.23 25.50
N ASP A 353 8.22 -18.46 25.23
CA ASP A 353 9.07 -19.26 26.13
C ASP A 353 10.44 -18.59 26.43
N ARG A 354 10.79 -17.52 25.71
CA ARG A 354 12.00 -16.71 25.92
C ARG A 354 11.69 -15.38 26.61
N ASN A 355 10.48 -15.23 27.18
CA ASN A 355 9.99 -14.02 27.84
C ASN A 355 9.88 -12.79 26.92
N ALA A 356 9.99 -12.98 25.59
CA ALA A 356 9.88 -11.94 24.59
C ALA A 356 8.42 -11.67 24.23
N VAL A 357 8.07 -10.39 24.01
CA VAL A 357 6.69 -9.99 23.68
C VAL A 357 6.35 -10.44 22.26
N GLN A 358 5.69 -11.60 22.16
CA GLN A 358 5.30 -12.20 20.88
C GLN A 358 4.01 -11.60 20.34
N ARG A 359 3.03 -11.34 21.21
CA ARG A 359 1.76 -10.73 20.83
C ARG A 359 1.31 -9.70 21.87
N ILE A 360 0.60 -8.68 21.40
CA ILE A 360 -0.05 -7.68 22.23
C ILE A 360 -1.56 -7.91 22.15
N ARG A 361 -2.20 -8.21 23.27
CA ARG A 361 -3.67 -8.29 23.33
C ARG A 361 -4.22 -6.94 23.77
N VAL A 362 -5.11 -6.36 22.96
CA VAL A 362 -5.66 -5.02 23.18
C VAL A 362 -7.17 -5.07 23.32
N ALA A 363 -7.70 -4.49 24.40
CA ALA A 363 -9.13 -4.23 24.55
C ALA A 363 -9.40 -2.77 24.16
N MET A 364 -10.31 -2.55 23.21
CA MET A 364 -10.71 -1.21 22.79
C MET A 364 -11.99 -0.78 23.50
N ARG A 365 -12.12 0.50 23.83
CA ARG A 365 -13.38 1.03 24.36
C ARG A 365 -14.48 0.87 23.28
N ARG A 366 -15.61 0.27 23.64
CA ARG A 366 -16.77 0.15 22.75
C ARG A 366 -17.29 1.56 22.42
N ARG A 367 -17.60 1.84 21.15
CA ARG A 367 -18.42 3.02 20.78
C ARG A 367 -19.76 2.84 21.47
N GLY A 368 -20.09 3.74 22.40
CA GLY A 368 -21.43 3.79 22.97
C GLY A 368 -22.45 4.09 21.86
N PRO A 369 -23.69 3.61 21.97
CA PRO A 369 -24.71 3.82 20.94
C PRO A 369 -25.22 5.27 20.84
N PHE A 370 -24.67 6.24 21.57
CA PHE A 370 -25.06 7.65 21.47
C PHE A 370 -23.85 8.56 21.61
N GLY A 371 -23.68 9.44 20.63
CA GLY A 371 -22.64 10.46 20.58
C GLY A 371 -22.96 11.50 19.50
N ILE A 372 -24.17 12.04 19.56
CA ILE A 372 -24.48 13.36 19.02
C ILE A 372 -23.99 14.38 20.06
N PHE A 373 -23.40 15.48 19.58
CA PHE A 373 -22.97 16.70 20.27
C PHE A 373 -21.67 16.69 21.10
N GLY A 374 -20.76 17.58 20.67
CA GLY A 374 -20.40 18.73 21.50
C GLY A 374 -18.92 18.85 21.84
N GLY A 375 -18.25 19.83 21.23
CA GLY A 375 -16.89 20.27 21.51
C GLY A 375 -16.34 21.06 20.34
#